data_AF-A0A9D2NV96-F1
#
_entry.id   AF-A0A9D2NV96-F1
#
_cell.length_a   1.000
_cell.length_b   1.000
_cell.length_c   1.000
_cell.angle_alpha   90.00
_cell.angle_beta   90.00
_cell.angle_gamma   90.00
#
_symmetry.space_group_name_H-M   'P 1'
#
loop_
_entity.id
_entity.type
_entity.pdbx_description
1 polymer ?
#
loop_
_entity_poly.entity_id
_entity_poly.type
_entity_poly.pdbx_seq_one_letter_code
_entity_poly.pdbx_strand_id
1 'polypeptide(L)'
;MKKITEFQIKISPQNVCSMLDADKSSLADEMREELDEMLPEAYERLEPAAFLGFGDTEGFLYGEDELPGQEALYVICTVGDALSRWSSELFAQGDCLRAMLADAVADDCLFQMDGQLKDRVIALCRERAKGIRRRLEAPHDAPMSIQKKALEVTGAEADGIGITEGFMYRPVKSVCQVYLLYGDTKEYRYEHDCSRCPNTSCRMRKIPETAPVITAVSEEGRREMRAAAGKSLLEMLRENGVYISAL
;
A
#
# COMPACT_ATOMS: atom_id res chain seq x y z
N MET A 1 7.72 -9.83 -19.90
CA MET A 1 7.88 -8.63 -19.05
C MET A 1 7.17 -7.46 -19.70
N LYS A 2 6.37 -6.71 -18.94
CA LYS A 2 5.82 -5.41 -19.33
C LYS A 2 6.26 -4.39 -18.28
N LYS A 3 6.85 -3.28 -18.73
CA LYS A 3 7.25 -2.15 -17.89
C LYS A 3 6.26 -1.00 -18.10
N ILE A 4 5.86 -0.35 -17.02
CA ILE A 4 5.01 0.85 -17.03
C ILE A 4 5.76 1.93 -16.26
N THR A 5 5.87 3.12 -16.84
CA THR A 5 6.54 4.27 -16.22
C THR A 5 5.65 5.51 -16.18
N GLU A 6 4.54 5.50 -16.90
CA GLU A 6 3.60 6.61 -16.97
C GLU A 6 2.63 6.58 -15.79
N PHE A 7 3.01 7.25 -14.70
CA PHE A 7 2.17 7.46 -13.52
C PHE A 7 1.81 8.94 -13.37
N GLN A 8 0.54 9.21 -13.11
CA GLN A 8 0.06 10.55 -12.77
C GLN A 8 0.06 10.70 -11.25
N ILE A 9 1.24 10.87 -10.66
CA ILE A 9 1.39 11.03 -9.21
C ILE A 9 0.99 12.45 -8.81
N LYS A 10 0.14 12.56 -7.79
CA LYS A 10 -0.22 13.81 -7.13
C LYS A 10 -0.08 13.64 -5.62
N ILE A 11 1.10 13.94 -5.09
CA ILE A 11 1.39 13.81 -3.66
C ILE A 11 0.31 14.55 -2.88
N SER A 12 -0.36 13.85 -1.97
CA SER A 12 -1.46 14.41 -1.16
C SER A 12 -0.92 14.86 0.20
N PRO A 13 -0.84 16.17 0.51
CA PRO A 13 -0.37 16.63 1.80
C PRO A 13 -1.20 16.07 2.96
N GLN A 14 -2.50 15.90 2.75
CA GLN A 14 -3.40 15.32 3.74
C GLN A 14 -3.06 13.85 4.03
N ASN A 15 -2.79 13.04 3.01
CA ASN A 15 -2.41 11.64 3.21
C ASN A 15 -1.05 11.54 3.90
N VAL A 16 -0.06 12.28 3.39
CA VAL A 16 1.32 12.27 3.92
C VAL A 16 1.33 12.68 5.39
N CYS A 17 0.69 13.80 5.75
CA CYS A 17 0.59 14.23 7.14
C CYS A 17 -0.20 13.22 8.00
N SER A 18 -1.25 12.60 7.47
CA SER A 18 -2.03 11.58 8.19
C SER A 18 -1.23 10.30 8.47
N MET A 19 -0.29 9.92 7.60
CA MET A 19 0.63 8.79 7.84
C MET A 19 1.55 9.05 9.04
N LEU A 20 1.77 10.31 9.39
CA LEU A 20 2.63 10.75 10.49
C LEU A 20 1.85 11.23 11.73
N ASP A 21 0.55 10.93 11.82
CA ASP A 21 -0.33 11.32 12.94
C ASP A 21 -0.33 12.85 13.22
N ALA A 22 -0.23 13.67 12.15
CA ALA A 22 -0.24 15.12 12.28
C ALA A 22 -1.50 15.65 12.98
N ASP A 23 -2.66 15.01 12.81
CA ASP A 23 -3.93 15.36 13.47
C ASP A 23 -3.87 15.27 15.01
N LYS A 24 -2.90 14.51 15.54
CA LYS A 24 -2.66 14.32 16.97
C LYS A 24 -1.43 15.09 17.46
N SER A 25 -0.76 15.81 16.57
CA SER A 25 0.47 16.52 16.84
C SER A 25 0.20 18.02 17.01
N SER A 26 0.92 18.66 17.94
CA SER A 26 0.97 20.12 18.01
C SER A 26 1.71 20.74 16.83
N LEU A 27 2.38 19.94 16.01
CA LEU A 27 3.20 20.36 14.86
C LEU A 27 2.45 20.22 13.53
N ALA A 28 1.13 20.01 13.54
CA ALA A 28 0.35 19.71 12.34
C ALA A 28 0.54 20.75 11.21
N ASP A 29 0.53 22.03 11.57
CA ASP A 29 0.69 23.14 10.63
C ASP A 29 2.14 23.23 10.12
N GLU A 30 3.13 23.10 11.01
CA GLU A 30 4.56 23.06 10.66
C GLU A 30 4.87 21.90 9.71
N MET A 31 4.34 20.70 9.98
CA MET A 31 4.49 19.54 9.09
C MET A 31 3.94 19.81 7.69
N ARG A 32 2.83 20.56 7.58
CA ARG A 32 2.23 20.89 6.28
C ARG A 32 3.05 21.95 5.55
N GLU A 33 3.47 23.00 6.23
CA GLU A 33 4.32 24.06 5.66
C GLU A 33 5.63 23.46 5.13
N GLU A 34 6.31 22.65 5.95
CA GLU A 34 7.53 21.95 5.56
C GLU A 34 7.31 21.02 4.37
N LEU A 35 6.22 20.25 4.38
CA LEU A 35 5.90 19.39 3.24
C LEU A 35 5.70 20.18 1.95
N ASP A 36 4.94 21.28 1.99
CA ASP A 36 4.68 22.11 0.82
C ASP A 36 5.97 22.67 0.22
N GLU A 37 6.95 23.06 1.05
CA GLU A 37 8.29 23.46 0.60
C GLU A 37 9.08 22.32 -0.02
N MET A 38 8.94 21.10 0.51
CA MET A 38 9.64 19.91 0.04
C MET A 38 9.08 19.34 -1.28
N LEU A 39 7.81 19.62 -1.62
CA LEU A 39 7.13 18.99 -2.76
C LEU A 39 7.88 19.13 -4.10
N PRO A 40 8.40 20.31 -4.51
CA PRO A 40 9.10 20.44 -5.79
C PRO A 40 10.29 19.48 -5.90
N GLU A 41 11.12 19.45 -4.85
CA GLU A 41 12.28 18.56 -4.75
C GLU A 41 11.89 17.09 -4.70
N ALA A 42 10.79 16.76 -4.04
CA ALA A 42 10.27 15.41 -3.98
C ALA A 42 9.84 14.91 -5.38
N TYR A 43 9.14 15.75 -6.16
CA TYR A 43 8.73 15.41 -7.52
C TYR A 43 9.91 15.17 -8.46
N GLU A 44 10.99 15.96 -8.35
CA GLU A 44 12.21 15.77 -9.16
C GLU A 44 12.93 14.44 -8.88
N ARG A 45 12.70 13.85 -7.70
CA ARG A 45 13.32 12.59 -7.25
C ARG A 45 12.46 11.35 -7.52
N LEU A 46 11.27 11.51 -8.09
CA LEU A 46 10.39 10.38 -8.41
C LEU A 46 10.83 9.69 -9.69
N GLU A 47 11.09 8.39 -9.60
CA GLU A 47 11.36 7.51 -10.74
C GLU A 47 10.38 6.32 -10.73
N PRO A 48 9.07 6.57 -10.91
CA PRO A 48 8.07 5.54 -10.74
C PRO A 48 8.12 4.51 -11.87
N ALA A 49 8.17 3.24 -11.49
CA ALA A 49 8.13 2.13 -12.43
C ALA A 49 7.36 0.93 -11.87
N ALA A 50 6.63 0.24 -12.74
CA ALA A 50 6.04 -1.06 -12.44
C ALA A 50 6.46 -2.11 -13.47
N PHE A 51 6.75 -3.31 -12.99
CA PHE A 51 7.21 -4.45 -13.77
C PHE A 51 6.24 -5.60 -13.59
N LEU A 52 5.75 -6.14 -14.70
CA LEU A 52 4.69 -7.15 -14.71
C LEU A 52 5.15 -8.40 -15.47
N GLY A 53 4.90 -9.57 -14.87
CA GLY A 53 5.25 -10.87 -15.45
C GLY A 53 4.29 -11.97 -15.01
N PHE A 54 3.99 -12.89 -15.93
CA PHE A 54 3.16 -14.06 -15.63
C PHE A 54 4.05 -15.24 -15.27
N GLY A 55 3.66 -15.98 -14.23
CA GLY A 55 4.35 -17.18 -13.76
C GLY A 55 3.40 -18.12 -13.03
N ASP A 56 3.97 -19.08 -12.32
CA ASP A 56 3.30 -20.03 -11.44
C ASP A 56 3.58 -19.70 -9.96
N THR A 57 2.79 -20.29 -9.06
CA THR A 57 3.01 -20.19 -7.61
C THR A 57 3.50 -21.49 -6.98
N GLU A 58 4.15 -22.38 -7.74
CA GLU A 58 4.55 -23.71 -7.26
C GLU A 58 5.57 -23.60 -6.14
N GLY A 59 5.34 -24.35 -5.05
CA GLY A 59 6.23 -24.38 -3.88
C GLY A 59 6.14 -23.16 -2.95
N PHE A 60 5.23 -22.21 -3.20
CA PHE A 60 5.05 -21.01 -2.35
C PHE A 60 3.74 -20.99 -1.57
N LEU A 61 2.68 -21.63 -2.07
CA LEU A 61 1.36 -21.61 -1.44
C LEU A 61 1.06 -22.96 -0.80
N TYR A 62 0.19 -22.93 0.20
CA TYR A 62 -0.26 -24.11 0.95
C TYR A 62 -1.77 -24.08 1.13
N GLY A 63 -2.39 -25.25 1.29
CA GLY A 63 -3.81 -25.36 1.62
C GLY A 63 -4.72 -24.97 0.45
N GLU A 64 -5.77 -24.18 0.72
CA GLU A 64 -6.80 -23.85 -0.28
C GLU A 64 -6.29 -23.03 -1.48
N ASP A 65 -5.14 -22.38 -1.34
CA ASP A 65 -4.51 -21.62 -2.43
C ASP A 65 -3.51 -22.46 -3.26
N GLU A 66 -3.18 -23.69 -2.83
CA GLU A 66 -2.30 -24.62 -3.54
C GLU A 66 -3.08 -25.38 -4.61
N LEU A 67 -3.17 -24.81 -5.81
CA LEU A 67 -3.75 -25.47 -6.97
C LEU A 67 -2.63 -25.86 -7.96
N PRO A 68 -2.62 -27.11 -8.47
CA PRO A 68 -1.66 -27.52 -9.49
C PRO A 68 -1.71 -26.61 -10.72
N GLY A 69 -0.55 -26.09 -11.13
CA GLY A 69 -0.47 -25.15 -12.26
C GLY A 69 -1.18 -23.81 -12.03
N GLN A 70 -1.33 -23.39 -10.77
CA GLN A 70 -1.90 -22.08 -10.42
C GLN A 70 -1.09 -20.95 -11.07
N GLU A 71 -1.65 -20.35 -12.11
CA GLU A 71 -1.07 -19.20 -12.81
C GLU A 71 -1.22 -17.95 -11.93
N ALA A 72 -0.21 -17.10 -11.93
CA ALA A 72 -0.20 -15.82 -11.25
C ALA A 72 0.40 -14.71 -12.12
N LEU A 73 -0.09 -13.50 -11.89
CA LEU A 73 0.55 -12.27 -12.35
C LEU A 73 1.33 -11.66 -11.19
N TYR A 74 2.63 -11.49 -11.39
CA TYR A 74 3.55 -10.82 -10.49
C TYR A 74 3.70 -9.36 -10.90
N VAL A 75 3.63 -8.46 -9.93
CA VAL A 75 3.81 -7.03 -10.12
C VAL A 75 4.81 -6.52 -9.09
N ILE A 76 5.87 -5.87 -9.53
CA ILE A 76 6.78 -5.09 -8.69
C ILE A 76 6.60 -3.62 -9.02
N CYS A 77 6.35 -2.78 -8.02
CA CYS A 77 6.30 -1.33 -8.17
C CYS A 77 7.43 -0.68 -7.38
N THR A 78 7.99 0.41 -7.89
CA THR A 78 8.98 1.23 -7.19
C THR A 78 8.75 2.70 -7.49
N VAL A 79 9.10 3.59 -6.56
CA VAL A 79 9.18 5.04 -6.79
C VAL A 79 10.62 5.51 -7.09
N GLY A 80 11.55 4.57 -7.22
CA GLY A 80 12.98 4.85 -7.36
C GLY A 80 13.71 4.92 -6.02
N ASP A 81 15.02 5.14 -6.08
CA ASP A 81 15.89 5.19 -4.89
C ASP A 81 16.11 6.61 -4.36
N ALA A 82 15.91 7.63 -5.21
CA ALA A 82 16.33 9.00 -4.91
C ALA A 82 15.59 9.60 -3.70
N LEU A 83 14.27 9.36 -3.56
CA LEU A 83 13.51 9.79 -2.37
C LEU A 83 14.01 9.12 -1.08
N SER A 84 14.29 7.82 -1.11
CA SER A 84 14.81 7.09 0.06
C SER A 84 16.22 7.54 0.46
N ARG A 85 17.09 7.81 -0.53
CA ARG A 85 18.41 8.38 -0.28
C ARG A 85 18.29 9.76 0.35
N TRP A 86 17.43 10.61 -0.20
CA TRP A 86 17.20 11.95 0.33
C TRP A 86 16.68 11.93 1.77
N SER A 87 15.71 11.06 2.09
CA SER A 87 15.27 10.84 3.47
C SER A 87 16.43 10.41 4.39
N SER A 88 17.28 9.49 3.93
CA SER A 88 18.45 9.04 4.69
C SER A 88 19.49 10.15 4.91
N GLU A 89 19.70 11.01 3.92
CA GLU A 89 20.58 12.17 3.99
C GLU A 89 20.06 13.22 4.99
N LEU A 90 18.75 13.49 4.99
CA LEU A 90 18.11 14.39 5.94
C LEU A 90 18.24 13.86 7.38
N PHE A 91 18.02 12.56 7.61
CA PHE A 91 18.27 11.93 8.91
C PHE A 91 19.73 12.08 9.35
N ALA A 92 20.69 11.89 8.44
CA ALA A 92 22.11 12.04 8.75
C ALA A 92 22.51 13.49 9.10
N GLN A 93 21.76 14.47 8.59
CA GLN A 93 21.94 15.89 8.89
C GLN A 93 21.22 16.34 10.17
N GLY A 94 20.42 15.46 10.79
CA GLY A 94 19.62 15.76 11.98
C GLY A 94 18.25 16.37 11.69
N ASP A 95 17.86 16.47 10.41
CA ASP A 95 16.56 16.98 9.98
C ASP A 95 15.52 15.86 9.95
N CYS A 96 15.14 15.40 11.13
CA CYS A 96 14.25 14.25 11.29
C CYS A 96 12.85 14.49 10.74
N LEU A 97 12.32 15.71 10.84
CA LEU A 97 10.96 16.03 10.36
C LEU A 97 10.89 15.89 8.84
N ARG A 98 11.79 16.57 8.11
CA ARG A 98 11.84 16.44 6.65
C ARG A 98 12.16 15.02 6.22
N ALA A 99 13.03 14.32 6.95
CA ALA A 99 13.33 12.93 6.64
C ALA A 99 12.10 12.01 6.73
N MET A 100 11.27 12.18 7.77
CA MET A 100 10.00 11.46 7.93
C MET A 100 8.98 11.84 6.86
N LEU A 101 8.88 13.13 6.51
CA LEU A 101 8.01 13.59 5.43
C LEU A 101 8.41 12.99 4.08
N ALA A 102 9.70 12.98 3.74
CA ALA A 102 10.20 12.38 2.50
C ALA A 102 9.88 10.87 2.41
N ASP A 103 9.99 10.16 3.53
CA ASP A 103 9.66 8.73 3.59
C ASP A 103 8.16 8.47 3.40
N ALA A 104 7.31 9.31 4.02
CA ALA A 104 5.85 9.24 3.88
C ALA A 104 5.36 9.68 2.49
N VAL A 105 6.02 10.63 1.83
CA VAL A 105 5.78 10.97 0.41
C VAL A 105 6.00 9.75 -0.47
N ALA A 106 7.09 9.01 -0.27
CA ALA A 106 7.38 7.83 -1.06
C ALA A 106 6.29 6.74 -0.89
N ASP A 107 5.78 6.56 0.33
CA ASP A 107 4.67 5.62 0.59
C ASP A 107 3.36 6.06 -0.06
N ASP A 108 2.97 7.34 0.05
CA ASP A 108 1.78 7.88 -0.64
C ASP A 108 1.88 7.66 -2.16
N CYS A 109 3.06 7.88 -2.74
CA CYS A 109 3.30 7.63 -4.16
C CYS A 109 3.10 6.15 -4.52
N LEU A 110 3.65 5.21 -3.74
CA LEU A 110 3.46 3.77 -3.96
C LEU A 110 1.98 3.36 -3.88
N PHE A 111 1.22 3.92 -2.94
CA PHE A 111 -0.23 3.67 -2.84
C PHE A 111 -0.99 4.20 -4.06
N GLN A 112 -0.62 5.38 -4.56
CA GLN A 112 -1.22 5.93 -5.78
C GLN A 112 -0.91 5.07 -7.00
N MET A 113 0.32 4.57 -7.12
CA MET A 113 0.71 3.65 -8.21
C MET A 113 -0.14 2.38 -8.20
N ASP A 114 -0.39 1.78 -7.03
CA ASP A 114 -1.26 0.61 -6.90
C ASP A 114 -2.68 0.89 -7.42
N GLY A 115 -3.25 2.06 -7.10
CA GLY A 115 -4.55 2.47 -7.62
C GLY A 115 -4.57 2.62 -9.15
N GLN A 116 -3.52 3.24 -9.72
CA GLN A 116 -3.41 3.50 -11.16
C GLN A 116 -3.17 2.23 -12.00
N LEU A 117 -2.61 1.18 -11.39
CA LEU A 117 -2.35 -0.08 -12.08
C LEU A 117 -3.59 -0.97 -12.24
N LYS A 118 -4.65 -0.72 -11.48
CA LYS A 118 -5.85 -1.57 -11.45
C LYS A 118 -6.38 -1.93 -12.83
N ASP A 119 -6.68 -0.93 -13.65
CA ASP A 119 -7.26 -1.17 -14.98
C ASP A 119 -6.26 -1.81 -15.94
N ARG A 120 -4.96 -1.51 -15.78
CA ARG A 120 -3.88 -2.11 -16.58
C ARG A 120 -3.69 -3.59 -16.27
N VAL A 121 -3.72 -3.95 -14.99
CA VAL A 121 -3.63 -5.33 -14.51
C VAL A 121 -4.86 -6.12 -14.96
N ILE A 122 -6.06 -5.57 -14.80
CA ILE A 122 -7.31 -6.20 -15.26
C ILE A 122 -7.27 -6.44 -16.79
N ALA A 123 -6.82 -5.46 -17.57
CA ALA A 123 -6.69 -5.59 -19.02
C ALA A 123 -5.70 -6.70 -19.42
N LEU A 124 -4.54 -6.77 -18.77
CA LEU A 124 -3.55 -7.82 -19.01
C LEU A 124 -4.08 -9.23 -18.71
N CYS A 125 -4.84 -9.40 -17.62
CA CYS A 125 -5.48 -10.67 -17.31
C CYS A 125 -6.53 -11.05 -18.36
N ARG A 126 -7.29 -10.07 -18.85
CA ARG A 126 -8.29 -10.28 -19.91
C ARG A 126 -7.69 -10.71 -21.24
N GLU A 127 -6.53 -10.17 -21.61
CA GLU A 127 -5.78 -10.59 -22.81
C GLU A 127 -5.44 -12.09 -22.78
N ARG A 128 -5.37 -12.69 -21.59
CA ARG A 128 -5.17 -14.14 -21.38
C ARG A 128 -6.44 -14.93 -21.10
N ALA A 129 -7.61 -14.31 -21.21
CA ALA A 129 -8.89 -14.89 -20.80
C ALA A 129 -8.89 -15.39 -19.34
N LYS A 130 -8.33 -14.59 -18.43
CA LYS A 130 -8.28 -14.86 -16.99
C LYS A 130 -8.94 -13.76 -16.17
N GLY A 131 -9.57 -14.14 -15.06
CA GLY A 131 -9.92 -13.24 -13.96
C GLY A 131 -8.86 -13.24 -12.86
N ILE A 132 -9.08 -12.42 -11.85
CA ILE A 132 -8.25 -12.34 -10.64
C ILE A 132 -9.06 -12.89 -9.47
N ARG A 133 -8.68 -14.09 -9.01
CA ARG A 133 -9.33 -14.74 -7.87
C ARG A 133 -8.99 -14.03 -6.56
N ARG A 134 -7.74 -13.61 -6.42
CA ARG A 134 -7.21 -13.02 -5.17
C ARG A 134 -5.89 -12.31 -5.41
N ARG A 135 -5.62 -11.27 -4.62
CA ARG A 135 -4.29 -10.68 -4.41
C ARG A 135 -3.65 -11.27 -3.16
N LEU A 136 -2.37 -11.64 -3.24
CA LEU A 136 -1.57 -12.14 -2.13
C LEU A 136 -0.57 -11.08 -1.68
N GLU A 137 -0.39 -10.99 -0.36
CA GLU A 137 0.59 -10.13 0.30
C GLU A 137 1.60 -10.97 1.08
N ALA A 138 2.89 -10.82 0.80
CA ALA A 138 3.93 -11.41 1.64
C ALA A 138 4.17 -10.53 2.88
N PRO A 139 4.45 -11.12 4.08
CA PRO A 139 4.56 -12.55 4.38
C PRO A 139 3.22 -13.23 4.75
N HIS A 140 2.10 -12.50 4.70
CA HIS A 140 0.84 -12.96 5.30
C HIS A 140 0.17 -14.10 4.52
N ASP A 141 0.06 -13.95 3.20
CA ASP A 141 -0.61 -14.89 2.31
C ASP A 141 0.37 -15.85 1.61
N ALA A 142 1.65 -15.49 1.59
CA ALA A 142 2.73 -16.23 0.95
C ALA A 142 4.05 -15.95 1.68
N PRO A 143 5.03 -16.86 1.67
CA PRO A 143 6.32 -16.64 2.32
C PRO A 143 7.07 -15.48 1.65
N MET A 144 7.93 -14.79 2.40
CA MET A 144 8.77 -13.69 1.88
C MET A 144 9.56 -14.05 0.63
N SER A 145 9.92 -15.33 0.47
CA SER A 145 10.66 -15.85 -0.68
C SER A 145 9.93 -15.69 -2.01
N ILE A 146 8.60 -15.52 -2.02
CA ILE A 146 7.83 -15.27 -3.24
C ILE A 146 8.28 -13.99 -3.95
N GLN A 147 8.88 -13.03 -3.23
CA GLN A 147 9.44 -11.82 -3.80
C GLN A 147 10.66 -12.09 -4.71
N LYS A 148 11.46 -13.13 -4.45
CA LYS A 148 12.53 -13.53 -5.38
C LYS A 148 11.94 -14.04 -6.69
N LYS A 149 10.92 -14.90 -6.61
CA LYS A 149 10.17 -15.37 -7.79
C LYS A 149 9.57 -14.19 -8.56
N ALA A 150 9.03 -13.20 -7.86
CA ALA A 150 8.52 -11.98 -8.49
C ALA A 150 9.61 -11.24 -9.27
N LEU A 151 10.80 -11.07 -8.69
CA LEU A 151 11.94 -10.43 -9.36
C LEU A 151 12.33 -11.19 -10.63
N GLU A 152 12.45 -12.52 -10.54
CA GLU A 152 12.78 -13.39 -11.67
C GLU A 152 11.73 -13.34 -12.78
N VAL A 153 10.45 -13.47 -12.43
CA VAL A 153 9.33 -13.51 -13.39
C VAL A 153 9.10 -12.16 -14.07
N THR A 154 9.25 -11.08 -13.32
CA THR A 154 9.09 -9.72 -13.86
C THR A 154 10.31 -9.29 -14.66
N GLY A 155 11.51 -9.80 -14.36
CA GLY A 155 12.76 -9.37 -14.99
C GLY A 155 13.24 -7.99 -14.55
N ALA A 156 12.71 -7.45 -13.44
CA ALA A 156 12.97 -6.08 -12.99
C ALA A 156 14.45 -5.84 -12.60
N GLU A 157 15.25 -6.89 -12.43
CA GLU A 157 16.69 -6.79 -12.20
C GLU A 157 17.43 -6.08 -13.35
N ALA A 158 16.95 -6.24 -14.59
CA ALA A 158 17.49 -5.53 -15.75
C ALA A 158 17.34 -4.00 -15.65
N ASP A 159 16.44 -3.53 -14.79
CA ASP A 159 16.16 -2.13 -14.52
C ASP A 159 16.67 -1.69 -13.13
N GLY A 160 17.59 -2.46 -12.54
CA GLY A 160 18.27 -2.09 -11.30
C GLY A 160 17.52 -2.46 -10.01
N ILE A 161 16.43 -3.23 -10.09
CA ILE A 161 15.78 -3.77 -8.89
C ILE A 161 16.59 -4.95 -8.36
N GLY A 162 17.15 -4.80 -7.16
CA GLY A 162 17.80 -5.86 -6.43
C GLY A 162 16.91 -6.44 -5.33
N ILE A 163 17.30 -7.59 -4.78
CA ILE A 163 16.70 -8.16 -3.57
C ILE A 163 17.78 -8.71 -2.65
N THR A 164 17.66 -8.43 -1.36
CA THR A 164 18.60 -8.90 -0.34
C THR A 164 18.33 -10.37 0.05
N GLU A 165 19.24 -10.99 0.80
CA GLU A 165 19.03 -12.33 1.35
C GLU A 165 17.79 -12.40 2.25
N GLY A 166 17.52 -11.31 3.00
CA GLY A 166 16.31 -11.12 3.81
C GLY A 166 15.05 -10.79 3.01
N PHE A 167 15.08 -10.91 1.68
CA PHE A 167 13.96 -10.68 0.77
C PHE A 167 13.43 -9.23 0.72
N MET A 168 14.24 -8.26 1.12
CA MET A 168 13.93 -6.83 0.96
C MET A 168 14.42 -6.33 -0.40
N TYR A 169 13.57 -5.63 -1.14
CA TYR A 169 13.94 -5.00 -2.41
C TYR A 169 14.91 -3.83 -2.23
N ARG A 170 15.63 -3.53 -3.31
CA ARG A 170 16.41 -2.31 -3.52
C ARG A 170 16.00 -1.73 -4.88
N PRO A 171 15.43 -0.52 -4.97
CA PRO A 171 15.17 0.44 -3.90
C PRO A 171 14.22 -0.06 -2.80
N VAL A 172 14.36 0.46 -1.58
CA VAL A 172 13.56 0.01 -0.42
C VAL A 172 12.10 0.42 -0.51
N LYS A 173 11.80 1.53 -1.20
CA LYS A 173 10.43 1.95 -1.55
C LYS A 173 9.98 1.22 -2.82
N SER A 174 9.97 -0.10 -2.71
CA SER A 174 9.43 -1.01 -3.72
C SER A 174 8.52 -2.05 -3.07
N VAL A 175 7.44 -2.40 -3.74
CA VAL A 175 6.42 -3.35 -3.25
C VAL A 175 6.15 -4.42 -4.29
N CYS A 176 5.72 -5.59 -3.84
CA CYS A 176 5.36 -6.71 -4.70
C CYS A 176 3.91 -7.14 -4.44
N GLN A 177 3.13 -7.28 -5.50
CA GLN A 177 1.80 -7.87 -5.49
C GLN A 177 1.78 -9.14 -6.35
N VAL A 178 1.12 -10.18 -5.85
CA VAL A 178 0.91 -11.41 -6.62
C VAL A 178 -0.58 -11.64 -6.78
N TYR A 179 -1.05 -11.71 -8.02
CA TYR A 179 -2.46 -11.93 -8.34
C TYR A 179 -2.67 -13.36 -8.82
N LEU A 180 -3.45 -14.13 -8.07
CA LEU A 180 -3.84 -15.48 -8.47
C LEU A 180 -4.90 -15.41 -9.56
N LEU A 181 -4.60 -16.05 -10.69
CA LEU A 181 -5.45 -16.01 -11.87
C LEU A 181 -6.38 -17.23 -11.89
N TYR A 182 -7.57 -17.05 -12.46
CA TYR A 182 -8.54 -18.14 -12.61
C TYR A 182 -9.29 -18.02 -13.94
N GLY A 183 -9.96 -19.10 -14.36
CA GLY A 183 -10.67 -19.16 -15.63
C GLY A 183 -11.94 -18.31 -15.72
N ASP A 184 -12.49 -17.85 -14.60
CA ASP A 184 -13.65 -16.94 -14.60
C ASP A 184 -13.21 -15.50 -14.89
N THR A 185 -13.45 -15.04 -16.11
CA THR A 185 -13.09 -13.69 -16.58
C THR A 185 -13.99 -12.58 -16.03
N LYS A 186 -14.97 -12.88 -15.17
CA LYS A 186 -15.85 -11.87 -14.56
C LYS A 186 -15.41 -11.48 -13.16
N GLU A 187 -14.58 -12.29 -12.51
CA GLU A 187 -14.10 -12.04 -11.15
C GLU A 187 -12.77 -11.26 -11.17
N TYR A 188 -12.72 -10.12 -10.45
CA TYR A 188 -11.51 -9.30 -10.34
C TYR A 188 -11.30 -8.81 -8.90
N ARG A 189 -10.73 -9.66 -8.05
CA ARG A 189 -10.31 -9.30 -6.69
C ARG A 189 -8.92 -8.68 -6.69
N TYR A 190 -8.83 -7.48 -7.27
CA TYR A 190 -7.58 -6.70 -7.36
C TYR A 190 -7.17 -6.07 -6.02
N GLU A 191 -8.16 -5.60 -5.26
CA GLU A 191 -7.93 -4.81 -4.06
C GLU A 191 -7.28 -5.65 -2.95
N HIS A 192 -6.47 -4.99 -2.13
CA HIS A 192 -6.00 -5.54 -0.87
C HIS A 192 -7.20 -5.85 0.06
N ASP A 193 -7.26 -7.07 0.59
CA ASP A 193 -8.31 -7.48 1.53
C ASP A 193 -7.96 -7.06 2.95
N CYS A 194 -8.34 -5.82 3.28
CA CYS A 194 -8.14 -5.27 4.63
C CYS A 194 -8.75 -6.16 5.71
N SER A 195 -9.86 -6.89 5.45
CA SER A 195 -10.51 -7.71 6.48
C SER A 195 -9.62 -8.84 7.01
N ARG A 196 -8.66 -9.29 6.20
CA ARG A 196 -7.69 -10.34 6.53
C ARG A 196 -6.32 -9.80 6.92
N CYS A 197 -6.09 -8.50 6.79
CA CYS A 197 -4.83 -7.88 7.14
C CYS A 197 -4.65 -7.84 8.68
N PRO A 198 -3.50 -8.29 9.21
CA PRO A 198 -3.26 -8.30 10.66
C PRO A 198 -3.00 -6.90 11.24
N ASN A 199 -2.63 -5.91 10.40
CA ASN A 199 -2.37 -4.54 10.86
C ASN A 199 -3.69 -3.76 11.10
N THR A 200 -4.38 -4.06 12.21
CA THR A 200 -5.68 -3.46 12.55
C THR A 200 -5.61 -1.95 12.81
N SER A 201 -4.43 -1.45 13.17
CA SER A 201 -4.14 -0.02 13.36
C SER A 201 -3.74 0.73 12.09
N CYS A 202 -3.67 0.08 10.92
CA CYS A 202 -3.33 0.73 9.65
C CYS A 202 -4.26 1.91 9.36
N ARG A 203 -3.70 3.11 9.15
CA ARG A 203 -4.45 4.33 8.81
C ARG A 203 -5.12 4.26 7.44
N MET A 204 -4.54 3.46 6.54
CA MET A 204 -5.06 3.22 5.19
C MET A 204 -6.04 2.04 5.12
N ARG A 205 -6.42 1.46 6.27
CA ARG A 205 -7.33 0.32 6.34
C ARG A 205 -8.69 0.71 5.77
N LYS A 206 -9.06 0.09 4.64
CA LYS A 206 -10.40 0.21 4.06
C LYS A 206 -11.40 -0.52 4.95
N ILE A 207 -12.31 0.23 5.57
CA ILE A 207 -13.44 -0.31 6.32
C ILE A 207 -14.52 -0.72 5.30
N PRO A 208 -14.98 -1.98 5.28
CA PRO A 208 -16.02 -2.42 4.36
C PRO A 208 -17.29 -1.57 4.48
N GLU A 209 -17.98 -1.30 3.38
CA GLU A 209 -19.28 -0.61 3.42
C GLU A 209 -20.35 -1.41 4.19
N THR A 210 -20.15 -2.71 4.33
CA THR A 210 -21.00 -3.61 5.12
C THR A 210 -20.68 -3.59 6.61
N ALA A 211 -19.65 -2.87 7.06
CA ALA A 211 -19.30 -2.77 8.46
C ALA A 211 -20.47 -2.17 9.27
N PRO A 212 -20.75 -2.69 10.48
CA PRO A 212 -21.80 -2.16 11.35
C PRO A 212 -21.67 -0.65 11.56
N VAL A 213 -22.79 0.07 11.51
CA VAL A 213 -22.83 1.49 11.83
C VAL A 213 -23.19 1.64 13.31
N ILE A 214 -22.32 2.28 14.06
CA ILE A 214 -22.54 2.69 15.44
C ILE A 214 -23.20 4.07 15.39
N THR A 215 -24.34 4.21 16.05
CA THR A 215 -25.00 5.50 16.26
C THR A 215 -24.82 5.93 17.70
N ALA A 216 -24.13 7.05 17.92
CA ALA A 216 -24.08 7.72 19.21
C ALA A 216 -25.18 8.79 19.28
N VAL A 217 -26.00 8.75 20.33
CA VAL A 217 -27.07 9.73 20.58
C VAL A 217 -26.75 10.43 21.90
N SER A 218 -26.65 11.75 21.86
CA SER A 218 -26.38 12.62 23.01
C SER A 218 -27.23 13.89 22.94
N GLU A 219 -27.17 14.74 23.96
CA GLU A 219 -27.80 16.07 23.94
C GLU A 219 -27.26 16.96 22.81
N GLU A 220 -26.01 16.74 22.38
CA GLU A 220 -25.37 17.46 21.27
C GLU A 220 -25.80 16.95 19.88
N GLY A 221 -26.60 15.88 19.83
CA GLY A 221 -27.17 15.33 18.62
C GLY A 221 -26.76 13.88 18.32
N ARG A 222 -27.03 13.47 17.07
CA ARG A 222 -26.80 12.12 16.54
C ARG A 222 -25.51 12.11 15.71
N ARG A 223 -24.61 11.17 16.01
CA ARG A 223 -23.40 10.91 15.20
C ARG A 223 -23.37 9.46 14.76
N GLU A 224 -23.03 9.24 13.49
CA GLU A 224 -22.89 7.91 12.90
C GLU A 224 -21.42 7.65 12.58
N MET A 225 -20.94 6.46 12.96
CA MET A 225 -19.56 6.04 12.72
C MET A 225 -19.54 4.55 12.34
N ARG A 226 -18.69 4.17 11.39
CA ARG A 226 -18.55 2.77 10.99
C ARG A 226 -17.63 2.04 11.95
N ALA A 227 -18.03 0.87 12.41
CA ALA A 227 -17.21 0.03 13.27
C ALA A 227 -15.94 -0.42 12.54
N ALA A 228 -14.80 -0.27 13.19
CA ALA A 228 -13.52 -0.79 12.71
C ALA A 228 -13.13 -2.05 13.50
N ALA A 229 -12.74 -3.11 12.80
CA ALA A 229 -12.26 -4.33 13.43
C ALA A 229 -11.01 -4.05 14.29
N GLY A 230 -10.95 -4.61 15.50
CA GLY A 230 -9.83 -4.44 16.43
C GLY A 230 -9.87 -3.16 17.26
N LYS A 231 -10.90 -2.31 17.11
CA LYS A 231 -11.12 -1.14 17.98
C LYS A 231 -12.26 -1.41 18.97
N SER A 232 -12.08 -0.94 20.20
CA SER A 232 -13.14 -0.91 21.20
C SER A 232 -14.18 0.16 20.85
N LEU A 233 -15.40 0.00 21.39
CA LEU A 233 -16.45 1.02 21.24
C LEU A 233 -16.00 2.38 21.79
N LEU A 234 -15.27 2.40 22.90
CA LEU A 234 -14.79 3.64 23.52
C LEU A 234 -13.76 4.37 22.65
N GLU A 235 -12.82 3.65 22.03
CA GLU A 235 -11.85 4.25 21.11
C GLU A 235 -12.54 4.86 19.89
N MET A 236 -13.50 4.13 19.30
CA MET A 236 -14.29 4.62 18.17
C MET A 236 -15.05 5.90 18.51
N LEU A 237 -15.66 5.96 19.69
CA LEU A 237 -16.38 7.15 20.15
C LEU A 237 -15.43 8.34 20.31
N ARG A 238 -14.28 8.16 20.98
CA ARG A 238 -13.28 9.21 21.20
C ARG A 238 -12.72 9.77 19.90
N GLU A 239 -12.38 8.90 18.94
CA GLU A 239 -11.88 9.32 17.62
C GLU A 239 -12.91 10.14 16.82
N ASN A 240 -14.21 9.94 17.09
CA ASN A 240 -15.29 10.69 16.46
C ASN A 240 -15.79 11.87 17.31
N GLY A 241 -15.01 12.27 18.32
CA GLY A 241 -15.29 13.41 19.19
C GLY A 241 -16.44 13.16 20.18
N VAL A 242 -16.80 11.90 20.43
CA VAL A 242 -17.81 11.52 21.42
C VAL A 242 -17.11 11.06 22.70
N TYR A 243 -17.26 11.86 23.76
CA TYR A 243 -16.65 11.58 25.05
C TYR A 243 -17.71 11.10 26.03
N ILE A 244 -17.50 9.93 26.63
CA ILE A 244 -18.33 9.42 27.72
C ILE A 244 -17.66 9.84 29.02
N SER A 245 -18.34 10.65 29.83
CA SER A 245 -17.89 10.93 31.21
C SER A 245 -18.00 9.64 32.02
N ALA A 246 -16.95 9.28 32.75
CA ALA A 246 -17.10 8.35 33.86
C ALA A 246 -17.97 9.06 34.92
N LEU A 247 -19.06 8.40 35.33
CA LEU A 247 -19.87 8.83 36.48
C LEU A 247 -19.11 8.57 37.79
#